data_AF-A0A3A5AQ67-F1
#
_entry.id   AF-A0A3A5AQ67-F1
#
_cell.length_a   1.000
_cell.length_b   1.000
_cell.length_c   1.000
_cell.angle_alpha   90.00
_cell.angle_beta   90.00
_cell.angle_gamma   90.00
#
_symmetry.space_group_name_H-M   'P 1'
#
loop_
_entity.id
_entity.type
_entity.pdbx_description
1 polymer ?
#
loop_
_entity_poly.entity_id
_entity_poly.type
_entity_poly.pdbx_seq_one_letter_code
_entity_poly.pdbx_strand_id
1 'polypeptide(L)'
;MFFPKQRTAPRAGVKALAPRPCSYNPRKRRRNMAEEKEKIVLVATHAGEDPERAIFPLLLANAAQSMDVEAVVVLQANGVYIAQKGYAEKVTYPGLTPLKTLVDSYVANGGKLLA
;
A
#
# COMPACT_ATOMS: atom_id res chain seq x y z
N MET A 1 -24.07 54.72 -16.49
CA MET A 1 -24.01 53.33 -16.99
C MET A 1 -23.76 52.43 -15.78
N PHE A 2 -24.71 51.68 -15.18
CA PHE A 2 -25.80 50.85 -15.73
C PHE A 2 -25.17 49.82 -16.72
N PHE A 3 -25.01 48.53 -16.43
CA PHE A 3 -25.99 47.52 -15.95
C PHE A 3 -25.35 46.41 -15.06
N PRO A 4 -26.17 45.62 -14.32
CA PRO A 4 -25.80 44.75 -13.21
C PRO A 4 -26.04 43.23 -13.44
N LYS A 5 -25.92 42.45 -12.34
CA LYS A 5 -26.32 41.04 -12.06
C LYS A 5 -25.46 39.93 -12.67
N GLN A 6 -24.84 39.11 -11.81
CA GLN A 6 -25.42 37.82 -11.40
C GLN A 6 -25.00 37.46 -9.96
N ARG A 7 -25.89 36.71 -9.31
CA ARG A 7 -25.99 36.49 -7.86
C ARG A 7 -24.92 35.52 -7.36
N THR A 8 -24.34 35.83 -6.21
CA THR A 8 -23.65 34.86 -5.37
C THR A 8 -24.66 33.84 -4.84
N ALA A 9 -24.43 32.56 -5.14
CA ALA A 9 -25.05 31.44 -4.44
C ALA A 9 -23.96 30.73 -3.63
N PRO A 10 -24.22 30.37 -2.36
CA PRO A 10 -23.24 29.75 -1.48
C PRO A 10 -22.96 28.33 -1.97
N ARG A 11 -21.68 28.01 -2.23
CA ARG A 11 -21.29 26.61 -2.41
C ARG A 11 -21.39 25.93 -1.05
N ALA A 12 -22.44 25.11 -0.95
CA ALA A 12 -22.71 24.19 0.15
C ALA A 12 -21.42 23.52 0.62
N GLY A 13 -21.25 23.47 1.94
CA GLY A 13 -20.02 23.08 2.61
C GLY A 13 -19.44 21.77 2.10
N VAL A 14 -18.27 21.86 1.48
CA VAL A 14 -17.31 20.76 1.49
C VAL A 14 -16.56 20.88 2.81
N LYS A 15 -17.16 20.28 3.85
CA LYS A 15 -16.52 20.11 5.15
C LYS A 15 -15.17 19.43 4.88
N ALA A 16 -14.08 20.09 5.21
CA ALA A 16 -12.75 19.50 5.16
C ALA A 16 -12.81 18.15 5.89
N LEU A 17 -12.73 17.07 5.12
CA LEU A 17 -12.57 15.74 5.68
C LEU A 17 -11.16 15.70 6.25
N ALA A 18 -11.04 16.04 7.52
CA ALA A 18 -9.87 15.70 8.32
C ALA A 18 -9.52 14.24 8.04
N PRO A 19 -8.23 13.88 7.86
CA PRO A 19 -7.86 12.48 7.73
C PRO A 19 -8.47 11.76 8.93
N ARG A 20 -9.28 10.72 8.68
CA ARG A 20 -9.85 9.95 9.77
C ARG A 20 -8.66 9.50 10.63
N PRO A 21 -8.64 9.82 11.93
CA PRO A 21 -7.57 9.34 12.78
C PRO A 21 -7.59 7.83 12.65
N CYS A 22 -6.43 7.26 12.34
CA CYS A 22 -6.27 5.81 12.37
C CYS A 22 -6.83 5.36 13.72
N SER A 23 -7.94 4.61 13.70
CA SER A 23 -8.76 4.31 14.87
C SER A 23 -8.07 3.24 15.71
N TYR A 24 -6.80 3.45 16.02
CA TYR A 24 -6.05 2.56 16.88
C TYR A 24 -6.30 2.96 18.32
N ASN A 25 -7.27 2.29 18.94
CA ASN A 25 -7.55 2.41 20.36
C ASN A 25 -6.90 1.22 21.09
N PRO A 26 -5.72 1.41 21.71
CA PRO A 26 -4.96 0.30 22.33
C PRO A 26 -5.70 -0.36 23.50
N ARG A 27 -6.78 0.26 24.02
CA ARG A 27 -7.51 -0.22 25.19
C ARG A 27 -8.49 -1.38 24.91
N LYS A 28 -8.80 -1.69 23.65
CA LYS A 28 -9.72 -2.81 23.31
C LYS A 28 -9.05 -4.19 23.26
N ARG A 29 -7.71 -4.28 23.36
CA ARG A 29 -6.92 -5.53 23.29
C ARG A 29 -6.90 -6.34 24.61
N ARG A 30 -7.84 -6.08 25.53
CA ARG A 30 -7.99 -6.81 26.81
C ARG A 30 -9.21 -7.74 26.75
N ARG A 31 -9.05 -8.84 26.01
CA ARG A 31 -9.78 -10.14 26.07
C ARG A 31 -9.85 -10.68 24.63
N ASN A 32 -8.79 -11.39 24.25
CA ASN A 32 -8.74 -12.54 23.33
C ASN A 32 -7.25 -12.83 23.11
N MET A 33 -6.63 -13.40 24.15
CA MET A 33 -5.21 -13.76 24.16
C MET A 33 -5.10 -15.23 23.74
N ALA A 34 -5.52 -15.49 22.50
CA ALA A 34 -5.36 -16.75 21.79
C ALA A 34 -5.13 -16.39 20.31
N GLU A 35 -3.86 -16.30 19.92
CA GLU A 35 -3.36 -16.18 18.54
C GLU A 35 -3.99 -15.10 17.63
N GLU A 36 -4.02 -13.83 18.05
CA GLU A 36 -4.16 -12.75 17.06
C GLU A 36 -2.81 -12.51 16.37
N LYS A 37 -2.56 -13.20 15.25
CA LYS A 37 -1.42 -12.90 14.38
C LYS A 37 -1.55 -11.45 13.90
N GLU A 38 -0.52 -10.65 14.16
CA GLU A 38 -0.48 -9.28 13.68
C GLU A 38 -0.44 -9.31 12.15
N LYS A 39 -1.28 -8.49 11.53
CA LYS A 39 -1.47 -8.47 10.08
C LYS A 39 -1.19 -7.09 9.52
N ILE A 40 -0.33 -7.04 8.51
CA ILE A 40 0.02 -5.81 7.78
C ILE A 40 -0.46 -5.95 6.34
N VAL A 41 -1.13 -4.91 5.84
CA VAL A 41 -1.53 -4.82 4.44
C VAL A 41 -0.73 -3.71 3.79
N LEU A 42 0.00 -4.05 2.74
CA LEU A 42 0.86 -3.13 2.00
C LEU A 42 0.27 -2.93 0.61
N VAL A 43 0.05 -1.67 0.23
CA VAL A 43 -0.52 -1.33 -1.07
C VAL A 43 0.59 -0.81 -1.98
N ALA A 44 0.86 -1.53 -3.07
CA ALA A 44 1.80 -1.13 -4.10
C ALA A 44 1.03 -0.49 -5.26
N THR A 45 1.21 0.81 -5.45
CA THR A 45 0.56 1.59 -6.51
C THR A 45 1.47 1.86 -7.71
N HIS A 46 2.78 1.68 -7.54
CA HIS A 46 3.82 2.01 -8.52
C HIS A 46 4.49 0.71 -9.03
N ALA A 47 5.05 0.77 -10.23
CA ALA A 47 5.78 -0.33 -10.87
C ALA A 47 7.04 0.21 -11.58
N GLY A 48 7.21 -0.03 -12.88
CA GLY A 48 8.41 0.38 -13.62
C GLY A 48 8.59 1.89 -13.80
N GLU A 49 7.56 2.70 -13.53
CA GLU A 49 7.66 4.17 -13.55
C GLU A 49 8.60 4.69 -12.44
N ASP A 50 8.45 4.14 -11.23
CA ASP A 50 9.25 4.49 -10.05
C ASP A 50 9.77 3.21 -9.39
N PRO A 51 10.91 2.66 -9.84
CA PRO A 51 11.39 1.34 -9.41
C PRO A 51 11.68 1.29 -7.91
N GLU A 52 12.18 2.37 -7.32
CA GLU A 52 12.43 2.47 -5.89
C GLU A 52 11.14 2.28 -5.07
N ARG A 53 10.06 2.97 -5.46
CA ARG A 53 8.76 2.90 -4.78
C ARG A 53 8.06 1.55 -4.95
N ALA A 54 8.29 0.87 -6.07
CA ALA A 54 7.78 -0.47 -6.32
C ALA A 54 8.45 -1.52 -5.43
N ILE A 55 9.74 -1.34 -5.13
CA ILE A 55 10.54 -2.28 -4.33
C ILE A 55 10.19 -2.21 -2.83
N PHE A 56 9.97 -1.02 -2.30
CA PHE A 56 9.69 -0.81 -0.87
C PHE A 56 8.57 -1.67 -0.25
N PRO A 57 7.36 -1.77 -0.83
CA PRO A 57 6.29 -2.58 -0.24
C PRO A 57 6.63 -4.07 -0.19
N LEU A 58 7.36 -4.60 -1.18
CA LEU A 58 7.80 -5.99 -1.17
C LEU A 58 8.96 -6.23 -0.21
N LEU A 59 9.86 -5.27 -0.07
CA LEU A 59 10.92 -5.33 0.94
C LEU A 59 10.34 -5.36 2.35
N LEU A 60 9.37 -4.48 2.62
CA LEU A 60 8.71 -4.41 3.92
C LEU A 60 7.85 -5.66 4.18
N ALA A 61 7.23 -6.23 3.14
CA ALA A 61 6.50 -7.50 3.25
C ALA A 61 7.40 -8.66 3.67
N ASN A 62 8.59 -8.77 3.06
CA ASN A 62 9.59 -9.77 3.43
C ASN A 62 10.11 -9.55 4.86
N ALA A 63 10.34 -8.29 5.26
CA ALA A 63 10.73 -7.97 6.63
C ALA A 63 9.66 -8.36 7.65
N ALA A 64 8.38 -8.11 7.34
CA ALA A 64 7.26 -8.49 8.18
C ALA A 64 7.10 -10.02 8.29
N GLN A 65 7.30 -10.77 7.20
CA GLN A 65 7.32 -12.23 7.25
C GLN A 65 8.42 -12.77 8.17
N SER A 66 9.61 -12.16 8.16
CA SER A 66 10.70 -12.52 9.09
C SER A 66 10.39 -12.21 10.56
N MET A 67 9.40 -11.36 10.84
CA MET A 67 8.92 -11.03 12.18
C MET A 67 7.68 -11.85 12.59
N ASP A 68 7.34 -12.91 11.85
CA ASP A 68 6.13 -13.74 12.05
C ASP A 68 4.80 -12.95 11.96
N VAL A 69 4.82 -11.80 11.27
CA VAL A 69 3.66 -10.96 11.00
C VAL A 69 3.07 -11.34 9.65
N GLU A 70 1.74 -11.53 9.58
CA GLU A 70 1.08 -11.84 8.31
C GLU A 70 1.10 -10.60 7.40
N ALA A 71 1.96 -10.60 6.39
CA ALA A 71 2.03 -9.54 5.39
C ALA A 71 1.19 -9.90 4.15
N VAL A 72 0.27 -9.03 3.75
CA VAL A 72 -0.49 -9.13 2.50
C VAL A 72 -0.15 -7.94 1.61
N VAL A 73 0.29 -8.21 0.38
CA VAL A 73 0.63 -7.16 -0.58
C VAL A 73 -0.51 -7.05 -1.60
N VAL A 74 -1.12 -5.87 -1.66
CA VAL A 74 -2.17 -5.51 -2.61
C VAL A 74 -1.55 -4.66 -3.71
N LEU A 75 -1.62 -5.15 -4.94
CA LEU A 75 -1.23 -4.43 -6.14
C LEU A 75 -2.43 -3.60 -6.60
N GLN A 76 -2.20 -2.32 -6.85
CA GLN A 76 -3.23 -1.39 -7.32
C GLN A 76 -2.66 -0.52 -8.44
N ALA A 77 -3.51 -0.08 -9.38
CA ALA A 77 -3.12 0.76 -10.51
C ALA A 77 -1.93 0.15 -11.29
N ASN A 78 -0.82 0.87 -11.42
CA ASN A 78 0.35 0.40 -12.15
C ASN A 78 1.09 -0.74 -11.41
N GLY A 79 0.87 -0.91 -10.09
CA GLY A 79 1.43 -2.01 -9.32
C GLY A 79 1.05 -3.40 -9.85
N VAL A 80 -0.08 -3.53 -10.55
CA VAL A 80 -0.55 -4.79 -11.14
C VAL A 80 0.43 -5.33 -12.19
N TYR A 81 1.22 -4.46 -12.84
CA TYR A 81 2.26 -4.89 -13.79
C TYR A 81 3.33 -5.75 -13.14
N ILE A 82 3.57 -5.64 -11.83
CA ILE A 82 4.55 -6.47 -11.10
C ILE A 82 4.15 -7.96 -11.12
N ALA A 83 2.84 -8.26 -11.13
CA ALA A 83 2.33 -9.63 -11.24
C ALA A 83 2.43 -10.21 -12.66
N GLN A 84 2.74 -9.39 -13.67
CA GLN A 84 2.92 -9.88 -15.03
C GLN A 84 4.25 -10.61 -15.20
N LYS A 85 4.21 -11.74 -15.91
CA LYS A 85 5.39 -12.57 -16.20
C LYS A 85 6.44 -11.74 -16.94
N GLY A 86 7.66 -11.73 -16.40
CA GLY A 86 8.81 -11.03 -17.02
C GLY A 86 8.86 -9.52 -16.77
N TYR A 87 7.90 -8.92 -16.07
CA TYR A 87 7.93 -7.49 -15.74
C TYR A 87 8.80 -7.20 -14.52
N ALA A 88 8.68 -8.01 -13.46
CA ALA A 88 9.47 -7.86 -12.23
C ALA A 88 11.00 -7.99 -12.45
N GLU A 89 11.42 -8.62 -13.55
CA GLU A 89 12.84 -8.77 -13.92
C GLU A 89 13.46 -7.48 -14.44
N LYS A 90 12.62 -6.58 -14.99
CA LYS A 90 13.05 -5.31 -15.59
C LYS A 90 13.16 -4.18 -14.57
N VAL A 91 12.60 -4.38 -13.38
CA VAL A 91 12.54 -3.35 -12.33
C VAL A 91 13.72 -3.54 -11.38
N THR A 92 14.74 -2.71 -11.55
CA THR A 92 15.96 -2.69 -10.73
C THR A 92 16.33 -1.27 -10.37
N TYR A 93 16.80 -1.06 -9.13
CA TYR A 93 17.30 0.23 -8.67
C TYR A 93 18.68 0.04 -8.01
N PRO A 94 19.68 0.90 -8.29
CA PRO A 94 21.01 0.77 -7.71
C PRO A 94 20.95 0.90 -6.18
N GLY A 95 21.56 -0.05 -5.48
CA GLY A 95 21.59 -0.08 -4.00
C GLY A 95 20.41 -0.79 -3.35
N LEU A 96 19.42 -1.28 -4.11
CA LEU A 96 18.33 -2.10 -3.61
C LEU A 96 18.35 -3.51 -4.21
N THR A 97 17.78 -4.46 -3.48
CA THR A 97 17.59 -5.84 -3.96
C THR A 97 16.66 -5.84 -5.18
N PRO A 98 16.97 -6.62 -6.24
CA PRO A 98 16.11 -6.72 -7.41
C PRO A 98 14.67 -7.12 -7.05
N LEU A 99 13.69 -6.54 -7.76
CA LEU A 99 12.27 -6.79 -7.47
C LEU A 99 11.92 -8.27 -7.62
N LYS A 100 12.43 -8.94 -8.66
CA LYS A 100 12.23 -10.38 -8.90
C LYS A 100 12.57 -11.22 -7.66
N THR A 101 13.77 -11.03 -7.11
CA THR A 101 14.24 -11.81 -5.95
C THR A 101 13.41 -11.56 -4.69
N LEU A 102 12.86 -10.35 -4.52
CA LEU A 102 11.97 -10.03 -3.40
C LEU A 102 10.60 -10.68 -3.57
N VAL A 103 10.06 -10.70 -4.79
CA VAL A 103 8.80 -11.38 -5.10
C VAL A 103 8.94 -12.89 -4.90
N ASP A 104 10.02 -13.48 -5.42
CA ASP A 104 10.30 -14.90 -5.29
C ASP A 104 10.43 -15.31 -3.80
N SER A 105 11.14 -14.51 -3.00
CA SER A 105 11.28 -14.74 -1.56
C SER A 105 9.93 -14.62 -0.84
N TYR A 106 9.15 -13.60 -1.18
CA TYR A 106 7.85 -13.36 -0.56
C TYR A 106 6.86 -14.50 -0.84
N VAL A 107 6.83 -14.98 -2.09
CA VAL A 107 5.97 -16.09 -2.52
C VAL A 107 6.45 -17.42 -1.92
N ALA A 108 7.76 -17.67 -1.86
CA ALA A 108 8.32 -18.86 -1.23
C ALA A 108 7.96 -18.97 0.26
N ASN A 109 7.88 -17.82 0.94
CA ASN A 109 7.47 -17.72 2.35
C ASN A 109 5.93 -17.77 2.54
N GLY A 110 5.15 -18.08 1.49
CA GLY A 110 3.69 -18.18 1.57
C GLY A 110 2.95 -16.84 1.59
N GLY A 111 3.61 -15.77 1.13
CA GLY A 111 3.04 -14.44 0.99
C GLY A 111 1.88 -14.42 -0.01
N LYS A 112 0.87 -13.59 0.26
CA LYS A 112 -0.32 -13.44 -0.58
C LYS A 112 -0.24 -12.13 -1.36
N LEU A 113 -0.06 -12.26 -2.67
CA LEU A 113 -0.22 -11.15 -3.61
C LEU A 113 -1.69 -11.07 -4.05
N LEU A 114 -2.32 -9.93 -3.82
CA LEU A 114 -3.65 -9.61 -4.32
C LEU A 114 -3.48 -8.62 -5.46
N ALA A 115 -4.01 -8.91 -6.63
CA ALA A 115 -3.89 -8.10 -7.84
C ALA A 115 -5.26 -7.87 -8.48
#